data_AF-A0A2V8E0D2-F1
#
_entry.id   AF-A0A2V8E0D2-F1
#
_cell.length_a   1.000
_cell.length_b   1.000
_cell.length_c   1.000
_cell.angle_alpha   90.00
_cell.angle_beta   90.00
_cell.angle_gamma   90.00
#
_symmetry.space_group_name_H-M   'P 1'
#
loop_
_entity.id
_entity.type
_entity.pdbx_description
1 polymer ?
#
loop_
_entity_poly.entity_id
_entity_poly.type
_entity_poly.pdbx_seq_one_letter_code
_entity_poly.pdbx_strand_id
1 'polypeptide(L)'
;MKTGDESTAASRGKLVRQTSEEDEMNLRIVGLGLAAAGIIALGGVALAQNVPEQFVVSGKAAEQIQDFTTINLATAERIAEVCEKAAAAEGVQISIMVLDNDGNHVYMDRMDGQGYLNIVTADMKARTALLGREPSKNRMNRVTQDPTQEFQQIQLGYFPNSGGLPIVVNKQLIGAVGVGGSAPRVPVWSDEICARKALVEVIGPSVPPLVQDLPPRQNPNPGNAPVPRFVAATPPKSSLPAEFVVGGKGAGNVFDGNQISLAAARKIARVCRDWAASKGGTMSLYVIDNAGEFVHMERMDGQVFNNIRTALLKAQTALKTRQPTSIRAAQLRNDPGGLPRSSMFFDFFAVSGGIPIVVDGQMIGAVGVGGGAGGGDENCAIEGLRATFAEHVTLPVYPAAAGSGRAN
;
A
#
# COMPACT_ATOMS: atom_id res chain seq x y z
N MET A 1 56.02 4.62 71.85
CA MET A 1 57.32 4.86 71.18
C MET A 1 57.82 3.50 70.69
N LYS A 2 57.98 3.32 69.36
CA LYS A 2 58.60 2.17 68.62
C LYS A 2 57.83 0.82 68.71
N THR A 3 57.33 0.17 67.64
CA THR A 3 57.83 -0.39 66.35
C THR A 3 58.60 -1.72 66.43
N GLY A 4 58.09 -2.74 65.70
CA GLY A 4 58.75 -3.98 65.21
C GLY A 4 58.69 -5.19 66.17
N ASP A 5 58.59 -6.47 65.77
CA ASP A 5 58.63 -7.17 64.46
C ASP A 5 58.28 -8.68 64.64
N GLU A 6 58.14 -9.41 63.52
CA GLU A 6 58.35 -10.87 63.26
C GLU A 6 57.26 -11.97 63.47
N SER A 7 56.70 -12.41 62.33
CA SER A 7 56.64 -13.77 61.72
C SER A 7 56.71 -15.07 62.56
N THR A 8 55.75 -16.00 62.32
CA THR A 8 56.01 -17.46 62.09
C THR A 8 54.75 -18.20 61.55
N ALA A 9 54.97 -19.34 60.87
CA ALA A 9 54.05 -19.99 59.93
C ALA A 9 53.35 -21.29 60.40
N ALA A 10 52.20 -21.56 59.74
CA ALA A 10 51.60 -22.85 59.31
C ALA A 10 50.89 -23.82 60.29
N SER A 11 49.59 -24.12 60.01
CA SER A 11 49.00 -25.49 59.93
C SER A 11 47.49 -25.51 59.58
N ARG A 12 47.09 -26.55 58.81
CA ARG A 12 45.79 -26.96 58.18
C ARG A 12 44.59 -27.04 59.16
N GLY A 13 43.28 -27.00 58.83
CA GLY A 13 42.43 -26.90 57.63
C GLY A 13 41.01 -27.49 57.92
N LYS A 14 39.89 -26.96 57.37
CA LYS A 14 38.66 -27.71 56.96
C LYS A 14 37.60 -26.84 56.26
N LEU A 15 36.89 -27.47 55.31
CA LEU A 15 35.82 -27.03 54.41
C LEU A 15 34.61 -26.33 55.05
N VAL A 16 34.01 -25.38 54.31
CA VAL A 16 32.55 -25.14 54.27
C VAL A 16 32.17 -24.80 52.82
N ARG A 17 31.23 -25.54 52.21
CA ARG A 17 30.61 -25.20 50.91
C ARG A 17 29.10 -25.39 51.00
N GLN A 18 28.40 -24.41 50.43
CA GLN A 18 26.98 -24.06 50.48
C GLN A 18 26.00 -25.13 49.98
N THR A 19 24.77 -25.10 50.52
CA THR A 19 23.54 -25.48 49.80
C THR A 19 22.39 -24.51 50.13
N SER A 20 21.86 -23.94 49.04
CA SER A 20 20.64 -23.17 48.75
C SER A 20 19.59 -22.83 49.82
N GLU A 21 19.34 -21.52 49.97
CA GLU A 21 18.11 -20.90 50.50
C GLU A 21 17.01 -20.85 49.43
N GLU A 22 16.22 -21.91 49.27
CA GLU A 22 14.99 -21.88 48.44
C GLU A 22 13.70 -22.25 49.22
N ASP A 23 13.75 -22.41 50.55
CA ASP A 23 12.64 -23.01 51.31
C ASP A 23 12.03 -22.19 52.46
N GLU A 24 12.38 -20.91 52.66
CA GLU A 24 11.68 -20.08 53.64
C GLU A 24 11.29 -18.72 53.06
N MET A 25 10.00 -18.56 52.72
CA MET A 25 9.13 -17.54 53.34
C MET A 25 7.88 -17.31 52.48
N ASN A 26 6.90 -18.19 52.65
CA ASN A 26 5.50 -17.84 52.44
C ASN A 26 4.91 -17.33 53.76
N LEU A 27 4.04 -16.31 53.63
CA LEU A 27 2.85 -16.06 54.47
C LEU A 27 2.93 -15.00 55.60
N ARG A 28 2.67 -13.71 55.27
CA ARG A 28 1.76 -12.72 55.94
C ARG A 28 1.50 -11.54 54.95
N ILE A 29 0.38 -11.45 54.21
CA ILE A 29 -0.96 -10.87 54.53
C ILE A 29 -0.84 -9.40 55.03
N VAL A 30 -1.47 -8.32 54.51
CA VAL A 30 -2.54 -8.02 53.53
C VAL A 30 -2.49 -6.49 53.24
N GLY A 31 -2.85 -6.04 52.02
CA GLY A 31 -3.39 -4.68 51.83
C GLY A 31 -3.23 -4.04 50.43
N LEU A 32 -4.35 -4.01 49.67
CA LEU A 32 -4.62 -3.25 48.43
C LEU A 32 -3.78 -3.66 47.19
N GLY A 33 -4.31 -3.91 46.00
CA GLY A 33 -5.63 -3.66 45.41
C GLY A 33 -5.42 -3.40 43.92
N LEU A 34 -6.07 -4.21 43.07
CA LEU A 34 -6.35 -4.05 41.64
C LEU A 34 -5.23 -4.08 40.57
N ALA A 35 -5.58 -4.82 39.50
CA ALA A 35 -5.15 -4.75 38.10
C ALA A 35 -3.92 -5.57 37.68
N ALA A 36 -4.14 -6.88 37.54
CA ALA A 36 -3.47 -7.67 36.52
C ALA A 36 -4.02 -7.26 35.14
N ALA A 37 -3.28 -6.43 34.42
CA ALA A 37 -3.39 -6.28 32.97
C ALA A 37 -2.01 -6.61 32.40
N GLY A 38 -1.97 -7.65 31.55
CA GLY A 38 -0.75 -8.31 31.11
C GLY A 38 0.26 -7.36 30.48
N ILE A 39 1.48 -7.44 30.97
CA ILE A 39 2.67 -6.96 30.27
C ILE A 39 2.84 -7.86 29.04
N ILE A 40 2.33 -7.43 27.89
CA ILE A 40 2.80 -7.94 26.61
C ILE A 40 4.17 -7.30 26.40
N ALA A 41 5.22 -8.01 26.81
CA ALA A 41 6.58 -7.71 26.40
C ALA A 41 6.72 -8.06 24.91
N LEU A 42 6.39 -7.09 24.04
CA LEU A 42 6.85 -7.13 22.65
C LEU A 42 8.34 -6.79 22.63
N GLY A 43 9.17 -7.81 22.87
CA GLY A 43 10.52 -7.86 22.33
C GLY A 43 10.42 -7.97 20.80
N GLY A 44 10.16 -6.85 20.15
CA GLY A 44 10.13 -6.70 18.71
C GLY A 44 11.44 -6.08 18.24
N VAL A 45 12.20 -6.86 17.47
CA VAL A 45 13.41 -6.45 16.76
C VAL A 45 13.11 -5.18 15.96
N ALA A 46 14.02 -4.20 16.02
CA ALA A 46 13.93 -2.90 15.37
C ALA A 46 13.46 -3.00 13.91
N LEU A 47 12.23 -2.57 13.63
CA LEU A 47 11.75 -2.34 12.27
C LEU A 47 12.11 -0.92 11.84
N ALA A 48 13.10 -0.82 10.94
CA ALA A 48 13.27 0.19 9.90
C ALA A 48 13.00 1.69 10.21
N GLN A 49 13.26 2.17 11.42
CA GLN A 49 13.43 3.61 11.63
C GLN A 49 14.90 3.97 11.41
N ASN A 50 15.23 4.43 10.20
CA ASN A 50 16.53 5.04 9.88
C ASN A 50 16.64 6.44 10.53
N VAL A 51 16.39 6.53 11.83
CA VAL A 51 16.48 7.77 12.60
C VAL A 51 17.75 7.67 13.46
N PRO A 52 18.71 8.60 13.33
CA PRO A 52 19.90 8.60 14.17
C PRO A 52 19.53 8.69 15.66
N GLU A 53 20.21 7.94 16.53
CA GLU A 53 19.86 7.81 17.96
C GLU A 53 19.73 9.15 18.69
N GLN A 54 20.52 10.17 18.31
CA GLN A 54 20.43 11.50 18.91
C GLN A 54 19.08 12.20 18.70
N PHE A 55 18.25 11.71 17.78
CA PHE A 55 16.90 12.21 17.51
C PHE A 55 15.80 11.28 18.07
N VAL A 56 16.16 10.17 18.72
CA VAL A 56 15.21 9.25 19.34
C VAL A 56 14.82 9.77 20.72
N VAL A 57 13.60 10.29 20.84
CA VAL A 57 13.03 10.67 22.13
C VAL A 57 12.62 9.40 22.90
N SER A 58 13.12 9.24 24.12
CA SER A 58 12.90 8.06 24.95
C SER A 58 12.47 8.40 26.38
N GLY A 59 12.04 7.39 27.16
CA GLY A 59 11.61 7.53 28.55
C GLY A 59 10.28 8.29 28.72
N LYS A 60 10.08 8.93 29.88
CA LYS A 60 8.83 9.64 30.24
C LYS A 60 8.44 10.76 29.27
N ALA A 61 9.39 11.31 28.51
CA ALA A 61 9.11 12.30 27.47
C ALA A 61 8.39 11.65 26.27
N ALA A 62 8.72 10.40 25.94
CA ALA A 62 8.02 9.63 24.91
C ALA A 62 6.58 9.28 25.31
N GLU A 63 6.31 9.11 26.62
CA GLU A 63 4.95 8.84 27.14
C GLU A 63 3.98 10.02 26.95
N GLN A 64 4.49 11.23 26.72
CA GLN A 64 3.67 12.42 26.41
C GLN A 64 3.35 12.54 24.92
N ILE A 65 3.96 11.72 24.06
CA ILE A 65 3.72 11.71 22.61
C ILE A 65 2.41 10.95 22.38
N GLN A 66 1.46 11.57 21.69
CA GLN A 66 0.26 10.86 21.25
C GLN A 66 0.66 9.82 20.21
N ASP A 67 0.43 8.55 20.53
CA ASP A 67 0.86 7.42 19.72
C ASP A 67 0.17 7.44 18.34
N PHE A 68 0.95 7.28 17.28
CA PHE A 68 0.45 7.33 15.91
C PHE A 68 -0.28 6.02 15.59
N THR A 69 -1.60 6.00 15.75
CA THR A 69 -2.41 4.85 15.35
C THR A 69 -2.67 4.93 13.85
N THR A 70 -1.95 4.14 13.07
CA THR A 70 -2.18 3.95 11.62
C THR A 70 -2.85 2.61 11.37
N ILE A 71 -3.64 2.50 10.29
CA ILE A 71 -4.19 1.22 9.86
C ILE A 71 -3.07 0.28 9.38
N ASN A 72 -3.04 -0.95 9.90
CA ASN A 72 -2.10 -1.98 9.46
C ASN A 72 -2.57 -2.64 8.15
N LEU A 73 -1.62 -3.27 7.44
CA LEU A 73 -1.90 -3.90 6.14
C LEU A 73 -2.97 -4.99 6.24
N ALA A 74 -2.90 -5.88 7.23
CA ALA A 74 -3.82 -7.00 7.38
C ALA A 74 -5.29 -6.54 7.53
N THR A 75 -5.50 -5.46 8.26
CA THR A 75 -6.83 -4.86 8.44
C THR A 75 -7.31 -4.21 7.16
N ALA A 76 -6.43 -3.50 6.44
CA ALA A 76 -6.76 -2.87 5.17
C ALA A 76 -7.11 -3.89 4.07
N GLU A 77 -6.32 -4.97 3.95
CA GLU A 77 -6.56 -6.12 3.06
C GLU A 77 -7.92 -6.75 3.37
N ARG A 78 -8.21 -7.02 4.65
CA ARG A 78 -9.50 -7.61 5.06
C ARG A 78 -10.69 -6.70 4.71
N ILE A 79 -10.57 -5.39 4.87
CA ILE A 79 -11.63 -4.44 4.46
C ILE A 79 -11.90 -4.56 2.95
N ALA A 80 -10.84 -4.60 2.14
CA ALA A 80 -10.97 -4.75 0.71
C ALA A 80 -11.65 -6.08 0.33
N GLU A 81 -11.18 -7.20 0.88
CA GLU A 81 -11.74 -8.53 0.63
C GLU A 81 -13.24 -8.63 0.95
N VAL A 82 -13.69 -8.07 2.08
CA VAL A 82 -15.13 -8.09 2.43
C VAL A 82 -15.94 -7.27 1.44
N CYS A 83 -15.43 -6.10 1.04
CA CYS A 83 -16.12 -5.24 0.08
C CYS A 83 -16.18 -5.92 -1.30
N GLU A 84 -15.08 -6.48 -1.79
CA GLU A 84 -15.03 -7.21 -3.05
C GLU A 84 -15.96 -8.42 -3.07
N LYS A 85 -16.03 -9.18 -1.97
CA LYS A 85 -16.98 -10.29 -1.84
C LYS A 85 -18.43 -9.80 -1.91
N ALA A 86 -18.74 -8.66 -1.28
CA ALA A 86 -20.05 -8.04 -1.38
C ALA A 86 -20.33 -7.54 -2.81
N ALA A 87 -19.34 -6.98 -3.50
CA ALA A 87 -19.43 -6.55 -4.90
C ALA A 87 -19.73 -7.73 -5.84
N ALA A 88 -18.97 -8.82 -5.69
CA ALA A 88 -19.15 -10.03 -6.47
C ALA A 88 -20.54 -10.67 -6.26
N ALA A 89 -21.04 -10.70 -5.02
CA ALA A 89 -22.38 -11.20 -4.72
C ALA A 89 -23.51 -10.39 -5.39
N GLU A 90 -23.25 -9.12 -5.68
CA GLU A 90 -24.18 -8.20 -6.34
C GLU A 90 -23.91 -8.07 -7.85
N GLY A 91 -23.00 -8.89 -8.39
CA GLY A 91 -22.66 -8.94 -9.81
C GLY A 91 -21.96 -7.68 -10.33
N VAL A 92 -21.27 -6.94 -9.47
CA VAL A 92 -20.57 -5.70 -9.83
C VAL A 92 -19.07 -5.83 -9.55
N GLN A 93 -18.28 -4.99 -10.23
CA GLN A 93 -16.84 -4.89 -10.01
C GLN A 93 -16.53 -3.50 -9.46
N ILE A 94 -15.51 -3.39 -8.61
CA ILE A 94 -15.10 -2.15 -7.95
C ILE A 94 -13.59 -1.96 -7.96
N SER A 95 -13.17 -0.72 -7.81
CA SER A 95 -11.85 -0.35 -7.30
C SER A 95 -12.00 0.12 -5.86
N ILE A 96 -11.11 -0.32 -4.98
CA ILE A 96 -11.09 0.05 -3.56
C ILE A 96 -9.72 0.58 -3.17
N MET A 97 -9.71 1.66 -2.37
CA MET A 97 -8.53 2.33 -1.87
C MET A 97 -8.62 2.44 -0.35
N VAL A 98 -7.56 2.07 0.37
CA VAL A 98 -7.41 2.29 1.81
C VAL A 98 -6.17 3.14 2.07
N LEU A 99 -6.39 4.28 2.72
CA LEU A 99 -5.37 5.25 3.11
C LEU A 99 -5.09 5.16 4.61
N ASP A 100 -3.86 5.46 5.02
CA ASP A 100 -3.56 5.78 6.41
C ASP A 100 -4.03 7.18 6.80
N ASN A 101 -3.88 7.52 8.08
CA ASN A 101 -4.20 8.83 8.65
C ASN A 101 -3.51 10.00 7.92
N ASP A 102 -2.33 9.78 7.35
CA ASP A 102 -1.56 10.82 6.66
C ASP A 102 -1.92 10.91 5.16
N GLY A 103 -2.82 10.06 4.69
CA GLY A 103 -3.28 10.03 3.30
C GLY A 103 -2.34 9.27 2.37
N ASN A 104 -1.45 8.45 2.92
CA ASN A 104 -0.63 7.53 2.15
C ASN A 104 -1.41 6.25 1.85
N HIS A 105 -1.10 5.65 0.70
CA HIS A 105 -1.67 4.37 0.30
C HIS A 105 -1.18 3.25 1.22
N VAL A 106 -2.11 2.49 1.80
CA VAL A 106 -1.83 1.28 2.58
C VAL A 106 -2.18 0.05 1.74
N TYR A 107 -3.36 0.06 1.14
CA TYR A 107 -3.87 -1.05 0.35
C TYR A 107 -4.75 -0.53 -0.78
N MET A 108 -4.67 -1.15 -1.96
CA MET A 108 -5.55 -0.82 -3.07
C MET A 108 -5.73 -2.04 -3.97
N ASP A 109 -6.96 -2.24 -4.45
CA ASP A 109 -7.25 -3.21 -5.50
C ASP A 109 -8.16 -2.64 -6.58
N ARG A 110 -7.97 -3.17 -7.79
CA ARG A 110 -8.82 -2.96 -8.96
C ARG A 110 -9.35 -4.32 -9.40
N MET A 111 -10.65 -4.58 -9.22
CA MET A 111 -11.27 -5.79 -9.75
C MET A 111 -11.20 -5.81 -11.28
N ASP A 112 -11.16 -7.02 -11.85
CA ASP A 112 -11.12 -7.22 -13.31
C ASP A 112 -12.28 -6.48 -14.00
N GLY A 113 -12.02 -5.88 -15.16
CA GLY A 113 -13.01 -5.10 -15.92
C GLY A 113 -13.16 -3.62 -15.48
N GLN A 114 -12.51 -3.18 -14.40
CA GLN A 114 -12.57 -1.79 -13.94
C GLN A 114 -11.59 -0.87 -14.70
N GLY A 115 -12.04 0.33 -15.09
CA GLY A 115 -11.20 1.31 -15.77
C GLY A 115 -10.43 2.24 -14.82
N TYR A 116 -9.47 2.99 -15.37
CA TYR A 116 -8.67 4.00 -14.65
C TYR A 116 -9.51 5.00 -13.85
N LEU A 117 -10.63 5.48 -14.40
CA LEU A 117 -11.50 6.43 -13.70
C LEU A 117 -12.03 5.88 -12.36
N ASN A 118 -12.23 4.57 -12.25
CA ASN A 118 -12.75 3.95 -11.03
C ASN A 118 -11.67 3.87 -9.95
N ILE A 119 -10.41 3.69 -10.35
CA ILE A 119 -9.24 3.81 -9.47
C ILE A 119 -9.14 5.22 -8.89
N VAL A 120 -9.14 6.22 -9.78
CA VAL A 120 -8.97 7.62 -9.39
C VAL A 120 -10.11 8.08 -8.51
N THR A 121 -11.35 7.73 -8.85
CA THR A 121 -12.50 8.12 -8.03
C THR A 121 -12.51 7.41 -6.68
N ALA A 122 -12.05 6.16 -6.57
CA ALA A 122 -11.87 5.50 -5.28
C ALA A 122 -10.86 6.25 -4.39
N ASP A 123 -9.70 6.64 -4.93
CA ASP A 123 -8.71 7.47 -4.22
C ASP A 123 -9.27 8.84 -3.83
N MET A 124 -9.92 9.54 -4.75
CA MET A 124 -10.57 10.84 -4.49
C MET A 124 -11.63 10.74 -3.39
N LYS A 125 -12.43 9.66 -3.37
CA LYS A 125 -13.41 9.41 -2.31
C LYS A 125 -12.75 9.14 -0.97
N ALA A 126 -11.71 8.31 -0.91
CA ALA A 126 -10.94 8.05 0.31
C ALA A 126 -10.32 9.34 0.85
N ARG A 127 -9.67 10.13 0.00
CA ARG A 127 -9.09 11.45 0.34
C ARG A 127 -10.13 12.43 0.82
N THR A 128 -11.30 12.45 0.19
CA THR A 128 -12.42 13.31 0.61
C THR A 128 -12.85 12.97 2.03
N ALA A 129 -12.95 11.67 2.35
CA ALA A 129 -13.33 11.23 3.69
C ALA A 129 -12.26 11.54 4.73
N LEU A 130 -10.98 11.41 4.35
CA LEU A 130 -9.84 11.76 5.20
C LEU A 130 -9.78 13.27 5.47
N LEU A 131 -9.80 14.09 4.42
CA LEU A 131 -9.71 15.55 4.50
C LEU A 131 -10.89 16.15 5.27
N GLY A 132 -12.09 15.66 4.99
CA GLY A 132 -13.31 16.15 5.65
C GLY A 132 -13.55 15.56 7.03
N ARG A 133 -12.82 14.50 7.41
CA ARG A 133 -13.08 13.66 8.60
C ARG A 133 -14.54 13.24 8.72
N GLU A 134 -15.16 12.94 7.59
CA GLU A 134 -16.58 12.64 7.47
C GLU A 134 -16.83 11.80 6.20
N PRO A 135 -17.95 11.07 6.07
CA PRO A 135 -18.29 10.39 4.82
C PRO A 135 -18.30 11.34 3.61
N SER A 136 -17.78 10.91 2.47
CA SER A 136 -17.78 11.72 1.24
C SER A 136 -19.22 12.07 0.78
N LYS A 137 -20.21 11.28 1.19
CA LYS A 137 -21.64 11.59 1.00
C LYS A 137 -22.05 12.94 1.60
N ASN A 138 -21.44 13.42 2.68
CA ASN A 138 -21.74 14.77 3.19
C ASN A 138 -21.41 15.86 2.18
N ARG A 139 -20.32 15.70 1.42
CA ARG A 139 -19.92 16.61 0.33
C ARG A 139 -20.92 16.52 -0.84
N MET A 140 -21.29 15.29 -1.22
CA MET A 140 -22.32 15.03 -2.23
C MET A 140 -23.67 15.68 -1.88
N ASN A 141 -24.11 15.52 -0.63
CA ASN A 141 -25.36 16.12 -0.13
C ASN A 141 -25.32 17.65 -0.15
N ARG A 142 -24.18 18.26 0.21
CA ARG A 142 -24.00 19.73 0.07
C ARG A 142 -24.13 20.19 -1.37
N VAL A 143 -23.51 19.50 -2.32
CA VAL A 143 -23.66 19.82 -3.77
C VAL A 143 -25.08 19.58 -4.26
N THR A 144 -25.74 18.53 -3.79
CA THR A 144 -27.14 18.22 -4.15
C THR A 144 -28.11 19.31 -3.70
N GLN A 145 -27.84 19.91 -2.53
CA GLN A 145 -28.60 21.04 -2.00
C GLN A 145 -28.21 22.38 -2.64
N ASP A 146 -26.92 22.56 -2.96
CA ASP A 146 -26.41 23.77 -3.58
C ASP A 146 -25.30 23.45 -4.60
N PRO A 147 -25.66 23.26 -5.88
CA PRO A 147 -24.70 22.92 -6.92
C PRO A 147 -23.62 24.00 -7.14
N THR A 148 -23.84 25.24 -6.69
CA THR A 148 -22.84 26.31 -6.85
C THR A 148 -21.58 26.07 -6.02
N GLN A 149 -21.68 25.23 -4.99
CA GLN A 149 -20.54 24.87 -4.14
C GLN A 149 -19.67 23.76 -4.73
N GLU A 150 -20.10 23.08 -5.80
CA GLU A 150 -19.34 21.95 -6.36
C GLU A 150 -17.95 22.35 -6.82
N PHE A 151 -17.86 23.46 -7.57
CA PHE A 151 -16.58 23.96 -8.05
C PHE A 151 -15.64 24.35 -6.91
N GLN A 152 -16.16 25.03 -5.88
CA GLN A 152 -15.40 25.39 -4.69
C GLN A 152 -14.90 24.13 -3.94
N GLN A 153 -15.75 23.10 -3.81
CA GLN A 153 -15.36 21.84 -3.17
C GLN A 153 -14.24 21.13 -3.93
N ILE A 154 -14.32 21.08 -5.26
CA ILE A 154 -13.27 20.51 -6.13
C ILE A 154 -11.95 21.28 -5.97
N GLN A 155 -11.99 22.62 -5.93
CA GLN A 155 -10.80 23.45 -5.73
C GLN A 155 -10.13 23.22 -4.36
N LEU A 156 -10.92 22.84 -3.35
CA LEU A 156 -10.44 22.48 -2.02
C LEU A 156 -9.97 21.01 -1.93
N GLY A 157 -9.97 20.27 -3.06
CA GLY A 157 -9.54 18.87 -3.11
C GLY A 157 -10.60 17.86 -2.69
N TYR A 158 -11.86 18.28 -2.50
CA TYR A 158 -12.96 17.36 -2.25
C TYR A 158 -13.54 16.82 -3.55
N PHE A 159 -13.97 15.57 -3.50
CA PHE A 159 -14.75 14.92 -4.53
C PHE A 159 -16.15 14.63 -3.97
N PRO A 160 -17.15 15.47 -4.30
CA PRO A 160 -18.50 15.40 -3.74
C PRO A 160 -19.33 14.25 -4.34
N ASN A 161 -18.83 13.04 -4.20
CA ASN A 161 -19.47 11.80 -4.62
C ASN A 161 -19.37 10.76 -3.50
N SER A 162 -20.45 10.00 -3.25
CA SER A 162 -20.51 9.01 -2.18
C SER A 162 -19.59 7.80 -2.45
N GLY A 163 -19.13 7.14 -1.38
CA GLY A 163 -18.28 5.96 -1.44
C GLY A 163 -16.97 6.05 -0.64
N GLY A 164 -16.66 7.20 -0.04
CA GLY A 164 -15.56 7.38 0.90
C GLY A 164 -16.03 7.39 2.35
N LEU A 165 -15.39 6.63 3.24
CA LEU A 165 -15.69 6.55 4.67
C LEU A 165 -14.41 6.68 5.52
N PRO A 166 -14.44 7.45 6.63
CA PRO A 166 -13.33 7.48 7.57
C PRO A 166 -13.27 6.17 8.38
N ILE A 167 -12.06 5.72 8.70
CA ILE A 167 -11.81 4.56 9.57
C ILE A 167 -11.40 5.10 10.94
N VAL A 168 -12.31 4.97 11.91
CA VAL A 168 -12.13 5.52 13.26
C VAL A 168 -12.21 4.39 14.28
N VAL A 169 -11.17 4.24 15.10
CA VAL A 169 -11.08 3.24 16.17
C VAL A 169 -10.71 3.96 17.47
N ASN A 170 -11.41 3.67 18.57
CA ASN A 170 -11.16 4.30 19.88
C ASN A 170 -11.11 5.84 19.83
N LYS A 171 -11.99 6.46 19.01
CA LYS A 171 -12.05 7.91 18.76
C LYS A 171 -10.84 8.49 18.00
N GLN A 172 -9.93 7.65 17.51
CA GLN A 172 -8.81 8.04 16.69
C GLN A 172 -9.10 7.73 15.22
N LEU A 173 -8.85 8.69 14.34
CA LEU A 173 -8.84 8.46 12.90
C LEU A 173 -7.56 7.73 12.54
N ILE A 174 -7.69 6.52 12.02
CA ILE A 174 -6.54 5.65 11.67
C ILE A 174 -6.35 5.52 10.16
N GLY A 175 -7.32 5.98 9.37
CA GLY A 175 -7.29 5.93 7.92
C GLY A 175 -8.62 6.29 7.27
N ALA A 176 -8.73 6.04 5.97
CA ALA A 176 -9.96 6.20 5.19
C ALA A 176 -10.06 5.11 4.12
N VAL A 177 -11.27 4.68 3.81
CA VAL A 177 -11.56 3.78 2.68
C VAL A 177 -12.36 4.52 1.62
N GLY A 178 -12.09 4.26 0.35
CA GLY A 178 -12.85 4.77 -0.78
C GLY A 178 -13.13 3.66 -1.79
N VAL A 179 -14.37 3.60 -2.26
CA VAL A 179 -14.82 2.61 -3.25
C VAL A 179 -15.39 3.33 -4.46
N GLY A 180 -15.01 2.88 -5.66
CA GLY A 180 -15.49 3.40 -6.93
C GLY A 180 -15.76 2.28 -7.92
N GLY A 181 -16.65 2.51 -8.88
CA GLY A 181 -16.78 1.62 -10.05
C GLY A 181 -18.17 1.15 -10.43
N SER A 182 -19.19 1.38 -9.58
CA SER A 182 -20.56 1.01 -9.90
C SER A 182 -21.56 2.09 -9.51
N ALA A 183 -22.60 2.24 -10.34
CA ALA A 183 -23.72 3.11 -10.03
C ALA A 183 -24.53 2.56 -8.82
N PRO A 184 -25.12 3.45 -7.98
CA PRO A 184 -25.90 3.03 -6.83
C PRO A 184 -27.27 2.44 -7.23
N ARG A 185 -27.68 1.39 -6.51
CA ARG A 185 -29.02 0.75 -6.52
C ARG A 185 -29.51 0.62 -5.07
N VAL A 186 -29.71 1.74 -4.39
CA VAL A 186 -30.08 1.80 -2.96
C VAL A 186 -31.47 1.15 -2.74
N PRO A 187 -31.68 0.38 -1.66
CA PRO A 187 -30.75 0.08 -0.56
C PRO A 187 -29.87 -1.15 -0.78
N VAL A 188 -29.92 -1.78 -1.95
CA VAL A 188 -29.21 -3.04 -2.24
C VAL A 188 -27.71 -2.80 -2.40
N TRP A 189 -27.33 -1.84 -3.24
CA TRP A 189 -25.94 -1.57 -3.60
C TRP A 189 -25.62 -0.09 -3.67
N SER A 190 -24.45 0.28 -3.15
CA SER A 190 -23.71 1.48 -3.50
C SER A 190 -22.27 1.30 -3.00
N ASP A 191 -21.35 2.09 -3.54
CA ASP A 191 -19.94 2.06 -3.13
C ASP A 191 -19.77 2.24 -1.60
N GLU A 192 -20.56 3.12 -0.98
CA GLU A 192 -20.57 3.33 0.48
C GLU A 192 -21.23 2.19 1.27
N ILE A 193 -22.24 1.49 0.70
CA ILE A 193 -22.84 0.30 1.32
C ILE A 193 -21.79 -0.81 1.39
N CYS A 194 -21.03 -0.99 0.31
CA CYS A 194 -19.91 -1.92 0.26
C CYS A 194 -18.86 -1.58 1.32
N ALA A 195 -18.38 -0.33 1.31
CA ALA A 195 -17.38 0.15 2.27
C ALA A 195 -17.86 -0.01 3.72
N ARG A 196 -19.11 0.35 4.03
CA ARG A 196 -19.66 0.21 5.39
C ARG A 196 -19.80 -1.25 5.80
N LYS A 197 -20.32 -2.13 4.93
CA LYS A 197 -20.43 -3.58 5.22
C LYS A 197 -19.05 -4.13 5.59
N ALA A 198 -18.02 -3.78 4.82
CA ALA A 198 -16.65 -4.16 5.10
C ALA A 198 -16.14 -3.62 6.45
N LEU A 199 -16.35 -2.34 6.74
CA LEU A 199 -15.95 -1.78 8.03
C LEU A 199 -16.69 -2.46 9.20
N VAL A 200 -18.01 -2.67 9.11
CA VAL A 200 -18.77 -3.33 10.19
C VAL A 200 -18.26 -4.74 10.46
N GLU A 201 -17.94 -5.50 9.41
CA GLU A 201 -17.43 -6.87 9.55
C GLU A 201 -16.01 -6.90 10.14
N VAL A 202 -15.14 -5.96 9.76
CA VAL A 202 -13.71 -5.98 10.14
C VAL A 202 -13.43 -5.27 11.46
N ILE A 203 -14.00 -4.07 11.67
CA ILE A 203 -13.74 -3.24 12.84
C ILE A 203 -14.91 -3.20 13.84
N GLY A 204 -16.06 -3.78 13.48
CA GLY A 204 -17.16 -4.07 14.40
C GLY A 204 -18.39 -3.16 14.27
N PRO A 205 -19.46 -3.44 15.06
CA PRO A 205 -20.77 -2.80 14.93
C PRO A 205 -20.79 -1.33 15.37
N SER A 206 -19.69 -0.82 15.95
CA SER A 206 -19.54 0.59 16.31
C SER A 206 -19.43 1.53 15.12
N VAL A 207 -19.25 1.00 13.90
CA VAL A 207 -19.25 1.78 12.65
C VAL A 207 -20.62 2.47 12.47
N PRO A 208 -20.64 3.82 12.39
CA PRO A 208 -21.89 4.57 12.27
C PRO A 208 -22.75 4.15 11.06
N PRO A 209 -24.08 4.35 11.11
CA PRO A 209 -24.94 4.18 9.95
C PRO A 209 -24.53 5.13 8.80
N LEU A 210 -24.87 4.76 7.56
CA LEU A 210 -24.64 5.63 6.42
C LEU A 210 -25.46 6.92 6.53
N VAL A 211 -24.88 7.98 5.99
CA VAL A 211 -25.57 9.27 5.82
C VAL A 211 -26.71 9.08 4.81
N GLN A 212 -27.87 9.66 5.09
CA GLN A 212 -29.03 9.61 4.19
C GLN A 212 -28.85 10.55 2.99
N ASP A 213 -29.40 10.18 1.85
CA ASP A 213 -29.47 11.08 0.70
C ASP A 213 -30.43 12.22 0.99
N LEU A 214 -30.01 13.45 0.67
CA LEU A 214 -30.90 14.60 0.70
C LEU A 214 -31.56 14.80 -0.67
N PRO A 215 -32.85 15.20 -0.73
CA PRO A 215 -33.48 15.49 -2.00
C PRO A 215 -32.77 16.66 -2.70
N PRO A 216 -32.69 16.70 -4.04
CA PRO A 216 -32.20 17.88 -4.75
C PRO A 216 -32.98 19.12 -4.34
N ARG A 217 -32.31 20.26 -4.20
CA ARG A 217 -33.01 21.52 -3.96
C ARG A 217 -33.98 21.76 -5.12
N GLN A 218 -35.23 22.13 -4.80
CA GLN A 218 -36.14 22.61 -5.83
C GLN A 218 -35.52 23.84 -6.50
N ASN A 219 -35.14 23.70 -7.76
CA ASN A 219 -34.57 24.78 -8.54
C ASN A 219 -35.71 25.69 -9.00
N PRO A 220 -35.84 26.93 -8.48
CA PRO A 220 -36.87 27.86 -8.92
C PRO A 220 -36.64 28.35 -10.36
N ASN A 221 -35.50 28.03 -10.99
CA ASN A 221 -35.15 28.45 -12.34
C ASN A 221 -34.49 27.30 -13.14
N PRO A 222 -35.27 26.41 -13.80
CA PRO A 222 -34.84 25.11 -14.31
C PRO A 222 -33.94 25.13 -15.56
N GLY A 223 -33.07 26.14 -15.72
CA GLY A 223 -32.10 26.17 -16.81
C GLY A 223 -32.54 26.95 -18.06
N ASN A 224 -33.36 28.00 -17.90
CA ASN A 224 -33.64 28.96 -18.98
C ASN A 224 -32.49 29.95 -19.25
N ALA A 225 -31.30 29.72 -18.68
CA ALA A 225 -30.13 30.52 -19.00
C ALA A 225 -29.66 30.17 -20.43
N PRO A 226 -29.58 31.13 -21.37
CA PRO A 226 -29.09 30.86 -22.71
C PRO A 226 -27.63 30.40 -22.65
N VAL A 227 -27.39 29.13 -23.00
CA VAL A 227 -26.05 28.55 -23.11
C VAL A 227 -25.56 28.73 -24.55
N PRO A 228 -24.41 29.39 -24.80
CA PRO A 228 -23.81 29.43 -26.12
C PRO A 228 -23.45 28.00 -26.56
N ARG A 229 -23.97 27.57 -27.72
CA ARG A 229 -23.61 26.28 -28.33
C ARG A 229 -22.81 26.53 -29.60
N PHE A 230 -21.67 25.85 -29.72
CA PHE A 230 -21.11 25.57 -31.04
C PHE A 230 -21.91 24.43 -31.66
N VAL A 231 -22.62 24.71 -32.75
CA VAL A 231 -23.26 23.67 -33.56
C VAL A 231 -22.27 23.34 -34.69
N ALA A 232 -21.58 22.22 -34.57
CA ALA A 232 -20.88 21.66 -35.72
C ALA A 232 -21.95 21.12 -36.68
N ALA A 233 -22.07 21.72 -37.87
CA ALA A 233 -23.05 21.31 -38.88
C ALA A 233 -22.81 19.88 -39.42
N THR A 234 -21.68 19.26 -39.08
CA THR A 234 -21.34 17.88 -39.46
C THR A 234 -20.36 17.31 -38.42
N PRO A 235 -20.47 16.03 -38.03
CA PRO A 235 -19.47 15.39 -37.17
C PRO A 235 -18.06 15.57 -37.75
N PRO A 236 -17.03 15.80 -36.92
CA PRO A 236 -15.67 15.95 -37.41
C PRO A 236 -15.27 14.68 -38.16
N LYS A 237 -15.04 14.82 -39.47
CA LYS A 237 -14.33 13.81 -40.25
C LYS A 237 -12.85 13.96 -39.93
N SER A 238 -12.20 12.83 -39.63
CA SER A 238 -10.74 12.76 -39.54
C SER A 238 -10.13 13.50 -40.74
N SER A 239 -9.16 14.38 -40.46
CA SER A 239 -8.37 15.05 -41.50
C SER A 239 -7.29 14.15 -42.09
N LEU A 240 -7.17 12.91 -41.59
CA LEU A 240 -6.25 11.92 -42.13
C LEU A 240 -6.88 11.26 -43.37
N PRO A 241 -6.07 10.99 -44.41
CA PRO A 241 -6.50 10.15 -45.54
C PRO A 241 -7.08 8.81 -45.07
N ALA A 242 -8.02 8.24 -45.84
CA ALA A 242 -8.80 7.06 -45.43
C ALA A 242 -7.93 5.82 -45.13
N GLU A 243 -6.74 5.75 -45.73
CA GLU A 243 -5.72 4.73 -45.46
C GLU A 243 -5.12 4.76 -44.04
N PHE A 244 -5.31 5.86 -43.30
CA PHE A 244 -4.90 6.00 -41.90
C PHE A 244 -6.05 5.77 -40.90
N VAL A 245 -7.26 5.46 -41.39
CA VAL A 245 -8.43 5.17 -40.56
C VAL A 245 -8.66 3.66 -40.53
N VAL A 246 -8.33 3.00 -39.41
CA VAL A 246 -8.55 1.55 -39.25
C VAL A 246 -10.04 1.29 -38.97
N GLY A 247 -10.71 0.55 -39.86
CA GLY A 247 -12.10 0.11 -39.70
C GLY A 247 -12.35 -1.31 -40.27
N GLY A 248 -13.50 -1.91 -39.95
CA GLY A 248 -13.88 -3.26 -40.42
C GLY A 248 -13.15 -4.40 -39.69
N LYS A 249 -12.93 -5.56 -40.37
CA LYS A 249 -12.23 -6.74 -39.80
C LYS A 249 -10.83 -6.42 -39.23
N GLY A 250 -10.19 -5.34 -39.68
CA GLY A 250 -8.91 -4.86 -39.13
C GLY A 250 -9.02 -4.24 -37.74
N ALA A 251 -10.19 -3.73 -37.33
CA ALA A 251 -10.46 -3.34 -35.96
C ALA A 251 -10.59 -4.55 -35.02
N GLY A 252 -10.95 -5.72 -35.54
CA GLY A 252 -10.96 -7.00 -34.82
C GLY A 252 -9.58 -7.66 -34.66
N ASN A 253 -8.54 -7.09 -35.28
CA ASN A 253 -7.13 -7.45 -35.05
C ASN A 253 -6.46 -6.51 -34.02
N VAL A 254 -7.24 -5.59 -33.43
CA VAL A 254 -6.80 -4.77 -32.31
C VAL A 254 -7.01 -5.61 -31.06
N PHE A 255 -5.91 -6.02 -30.44
CA PHE A 255 -5.93 -6.91 -29.28
C PHE A 255 -6.60 -6.23 -28.07
N ASP A 256 -7.49 -6.97 -27.40
CA ASP A 256 -7.70 -6.81 -25.95
C ASP A 256 -6.33 -6.99 -25.29
N GLY A 257 -5.86 -5.97 -24.57
CA GLY A 257 -4.52 -5.96 -24.00
C GLY A 257 -4.30 -7.16 -23.08
N ASN A 258 -3.22 -7.91 -23.27
CA ASN A 258 -2.81 -8.91 -22.31
C ASN A 258 -2.42 -8.18 -21.01
N GLN A 259 -3.31 -8.20 -20.02
CA GLN A 259 -3.10 -7.57 -18.72
C GLN A 259 -2.93 -8.65 -17.65
N ILE A 260 -2.11 -8.36 -16.64
CA ILE A 260 -2.08 -9.17 -15.44
C ILE A 260 -3.41 -9.06 -14.69
N SER A 261 -3.97 -10.21 -14.29
CA SER A 261 -5.18 -10.27 -13.46
C SER A 261 -4.87 -9.90 -12.01
N LEU A 262 -5.89 -9.41 -11.29
CA LEU A 262 -5.74 -9.12 -9.86
C LEU A 262 -5.33 -10.37 -9.06
N ALA A 263 -5.90 -11.53 -9.39
CA ALA A 263 -5.58 -12.80 -8.73
C ALA A 263 -4.09 -13.17 -8.87
N ALA A 264 -3.51 -12.99 -10.06
CA ALA A 264 -2.09 -13.22 -10.28
C ALA A 264 -1.23 -12.17 -9.54
N ALA A 265 -1.62 -10.90 -9.58
CA ALA A 265 -0.91 -9.82 -8.90
C ALA A 265 -0.85 -10.03 -7.36
N ARG A 266 -1.98 -10.42 -6.73
CA ARG A 266 -2.06 -10.78 -5.31
C ARG A 266 -1.21 -12.01 -4.98
N LYS A 267 -1.15 -13.01 -5.85
CA LYS A 267 -0.31 -14.19 -5.65
C LYS A 267 1.17 -13.84 -5.66
N ILE A 268 1.62 -12.98 -6.59
CA ILE A 268 2.98 -12.44 -6.61
C ILE A 268 3.27 -11.71 -5.29
N ALA A 269 2.37 -10.83 -4.86
CA ALA A 269 2.52 -10.05 -3.64
C ALA A 269 2.64 -10.92 -2.39
N ARG A 270 1.73 -11.89 -2.23
CA ARG A 270 1.73 -12.84 -1.11
C ARG A 270 3.02 -13.64 -1.02
N VAL A 271 3.49 -14.20 -2.13
CA VAL A 271 4.73 -14.98 -2.14
C VAL A 271 5.94 -14.10 -1.82
N CYS A 272 5.99 -12.88 -2.35
CA CYS A 272 7.05 -11.92 -2.02
C CYS A 272 6.99 -11.50 -0.55
N ARG A 273 5.79 -11.29 0.01
CA ARG A 273 5.54 -11.01 1.44
C ARG A 273 6.09 -12.13 2.32
N ASP A 274 5.73 -13.37 2.02
CA ASP A 274 6.17 -14.56 2.76
C ASP A 274 7.69 -14.76 2.64
N TRP A 275 8.25 -14.55 1.46
CA TRP A 275 9.69 -14.62 1.24
C TRP A 275 10.44 -13.55 2.04
N ALA A 276 9.99 -12.29 2.01
CA ALA A 276 10.60 -11.21 2.78
C ALA A 276 10.54 -11.50 4.28
N ALA A 277 9.38 -11.95 4.78
CA ALA A 277 9.19 -12.33 6.18
C ALA A 277 10.10 -13.51 6.59
N SER A 278 10.27 -14.51 5.72
CA SER A 278 11.19 -15.65 5.96
C SER A 278 12.65 -15.25 6.11
N LYS A 279 13.02 -14.06 5.62
CA LYS A 279 14.34 -13.44 5.74
C LYS A 279 14.42 -12.39 6.85
N GLY A 280 13.38 -12.26 7.68
CA GLY A 280 13.29 -11.26 8.74
C GLY A 280 13.15 -9.83 8.22
N GLY A 281 12.73 -9.64 6.97
CA GLY A 281 12.54 -8.34 6.34
C GLY A 281 11.06 -7.99 6.12
N THR A 282 10.83 -6.75 5.70
CA THR A 282 9.54 -6.24 5.25
C THR A 282 9.69 -5.64 3.85
N MET A 283 8.60 -5.48 3.10
CA MET A 283 8.66 -4.99 1.72
C MET A 283 7.48 -4.08 1.37
N SER A 284 7.68 -3.27 0.34
CA SER A 284 6.60 -2.58 -0.38
C SER A 284 6.61 -3.06 -1.83
N LEU A 285 5.45 -3.34 -2.40
CA LEU A 285 5.32 -3.91 -3.73
C LEU A 285 4.26 -3.18 -4.54
N TYR A 286 4.53 -3.04 -5.84
CA TYR A 286 3.66 -2.38 -6.80
C TYR A 286 3.59 -3.21 -8.09
N VAL A 287 2.39 -3.53 -8.56
CA VAL A 287 2.14 -4.23 -9.83
C VAL A 287 1.33 -3.32 -10.74
N ILE A 288 1.80 -3.16 -11.97
CA ILE A 288 1.14 -2.41 -13.04
C ILE A 288 0.89 -3.32 -14.24
N ASP A 289 -0.14 -3.04 -15.02
CA ASP A 289 -0.46 -3.72 -16.27
C ASP A 289 0.42 -3.25 -17.43
N ASN A 290 0.15 -3.78 -18.62
CA ASN A 290 0.90 -3.48 -19.84
C ASN A 290 0.69 -2.03 -20.36
N ALA A 291 -0.37 -1.34 -19.95
CA ALA A 291 -0.60 0.07 -20.23
C ALA A 291 0.14 0.98 -19.24
N GLY A 292 0.74 0.40 -18.20
CA GLY A 292 1.38 1.13 -17.11
C GLY A 292 0.41 1.57 -16.03
N GLU A 293 -0.81 1.04 -16.07
CA GLU A 293 -1.84 1.34 -15.10
C GLU A 293 -1.78 0.38 -13.93
N PHE A 294 -2.23 0.86 -12.78
CA PHE A 294 -2.18 0.12 -11.53
C PHE A 294 -3.05 -1.15 -11.54
N VAL A 295 -2.52 -2.23 -10.94
CA VAL A 295 -3.29 -3.45 -10.65
C VAL A 295 -3.35 -3.78 -9.17
N HIS A 296 -2.21 -3.77 -8.46
CA HIS A 296 -2.14 -4.14 -7.04
C HIS A 296 -0.93 -3.51 -6.34
N MET A 297 -1.09 -3.07 -5.08
CA MET A 297 0.03 -2.62 -4.24
C MET A 297 -0.19 -2.93 -2.77
N GLU A 298 0.92 -3.19 -2.08
CA GLU A 298 0.93 -3.42 -0.64
C GLU A 298 2.17 -2.78 -0.01
N ARG A 299 2.00 -2.17 1.15
CA ARG A 299 3.10 -1.71 2.00
C ARG A 299 3.03 -2.46 3.32
N MET A 300 3.99 -3.35 3.57
CA MET A 300 4.07 -4.08 4.84
C MET A 300 4.33 -3.14 6.02
N ASP A 301 3.90 -3.57 7.20
CA ASP A 301 4.12 -2.85 8.45
C ASP A 301 5.63 -2.56 8.67
N GLY A 302 5.92 -1.41 9.27
CA GLY A 302 7.30 -0.93 9.47
C GLY A 302 7.94 -0.27 8.24
N GLN A 303 7.31 -0.29 7.07
CA GLN A 303 7.85 0.38 5.89
C GLN A 303 7.48 1.86 5.81
N VAL A 304 8.45 2.68 5.41
CA VAL A 304 8.25 4.11 5.12
C VAL A 304 7.61 4.31 3.74
N PHE A 305 6.86 5.40 3.57
CA PHE A 305 6.18 5.75 2.31
C PHE A 305 7.11 5.75 1.08
N ASN A 306 8.39 6.13 1.26
CA ASN A 306 9.33 6.14 0.14
C ASN A 306 9.53 4.74 -0.48
N ASN A 307 9.36 3.67 0.30
CA ASN A 307 9.54 2.31 -0.20
C ASN A 307 8.45 1.92 -1.22
N ILE A 308 7.21 2.36 -1.01
CA ILE A 308 6.15 2.13 -2.00
C ILE A 308 6.29 3.00 -3.24
N ARG A 309 6.77 4.25 -3.08
CA ARG A 309 7.08 5.13 -4.22
C ARG A 309 8.20 4.57 -5.08
N THR A 310 9.27 4.06 -4.46
CA THR A 310 10.37 3.44 -5.22
C THR A 310 9.93 2.14 -5.89
N ALA A 311 9.05 1.35 -5.27
CA ALA A 311 8.44 0.19 -5.92
C ALA A 311 7.68 0.56 -7.21
N LEU A 312 6.84 1.59 -7.18
CA LEU A 312 6.17 2.11 -8.39
C LEU A 312 7.17 2.54 -9.47
N LEU A 313 8.17 3.35 -9.11
CA LEU A 313 9.17 3.84 -10.05
C LEU A 313 9.97 2.68 -10.69
N LYS A 314 10.26 1.63 -9.92
CA LYS A 314 10.90 0.41 -10.43
C LYS A 314 10.01 -0.34 -11.43
N ALA A 315 8.72 -0.51 -11.11
CA ALA A 315 7.76 -1.14 -12.02
C ALA A 315 7.61 -0.35 -13.33
N GLN A 316 7.41 0.97 -13.24
CA GLN A 316 7.32 1.85 -14.41
C GLN A 316 8.58 1.83 -15.27
N THR A 317 9.76 1.84 -14.62
CA THR A 317 11.03 1.73 -15.33
C THR A 317 11.11 0.40 -16.06
N ALA A 318 10.83 -0.72 -15.38
CA ALA A 318 10.88 -2.05 -15.98
C ALA A 318 9.91 -2.21 -17.16
N LEU A 319 8.71 -1.60 -17.07
CA LEU A 319 7.74 -1.57 -18.16
C LEU A 319 8.24 -0.73 -19.34
N LYS A 320 8.69 0.50 -19.10
CA LYS A 320 9.20 1.43 -20.14
C LYS A 320 10.39 0.84 -20.88
N THR A 321 11.32 0.23 -20.15
CA THR A 321 12.58 -0.29 -20.69
C THR A 321 12.45 -1.71 -21.21
N ARG A 322 11.37 -2.39 -20.85
CA ARG A 322 11.16 -3.82 -21.08
C ARG A 322 12.30 -4.70 -20.54
N GLN A 323 12.92 -4.24 -19.46
CA GLN A 323 14.12 -4.84 -18.86
C GLN A 323 14.07 -4.75 -17.34
N PRO A 324 14.62 -5.74 -16.60
CA PRO A 324 14.83 -5.61 -15.17
C PRO A 324 15.62 -4.34 -14.82
N THR A 325 15.24 -3.66 -13.74
CA THR A 325 15.90 -2.40 -13.33
C THR A 325 17.35 -2.61 -12.90
N SER A 326 17.72 -3.82 -12.49
CA SER A 326 19.11 -4.21 -12.21
C SER A 326 20.03 -4.12 -13.41
N ILE A 327 19.54 -4.28 -14.64
CA ILE A 327 20.36 -4.09 -15.84
C ILE A 327 20.86 -2.64 -15.87
N ARG A 328 19.97 -1.67 -15.65
CA ARG A 328 20.35 -0.25 -15.56
C ARG A 328 21.22 0.05 -14.35
N ALA A 329 20.95 -0.58 -13.20
CA ALA A 329 21.79 -0.44 -12.02
C ALA A 329 23.22 -0.95 -12.29
N ALA A 330 23.37 -2.07 -13.00
CA ALA A 330 24.66 -2.61 -13.41
C ALA A 330 25.36 -1.73 -14.44
N GLN A 331 24.64 -1.25 -15.45
CA GLN A 331 25.17 -0.31 -16.44
C GLN A 331 25.69 0.96 -15.77
N LEU A 332 24.93 1.55 -14.83
CA LEU A 332 25.36 2.73 -14.09
C LEU A 332 26.62 2.50 -13.25
N ARG A 333 26.80 1.30 -12.68
CA ARG A 333 28.02 0.94 -11.93
C ARG A 333 29.23 0.69 -12.83
N ASN A 334 29.02 0.06 -13.98
CA ASN A 334 30.10 -0.40 -14.85
C ASN A 334 30.59 0.70 -15.81
N ASP A 335 29.67 1.50 -16.33
CA ASP A 335 29.96 2.63 -17.22
C ASP A 335 28.86 3.70 -17.09
N PRO A 336 29.02 4.68 -16.18
CA PRO A 336 28.00 5.71 -15.95
C PRO A 336 27.86 6.70 -17.12
N GLY A 337 28.64 6.60 -18.19
CA GLY A 337 28.65 7.55 -19.31
C GLY A 337 27.25 7.82 -19.90
N GLY A 338 26.68 9.01 -19.62
CA GLY A 338 25.38 9.44 -20.16
C GLY A 338 24.14 8.80 -19.50
N LEU A 339 24.29 7.74 -18.71
CA LEU A 339 23.18 7.07 -18.04
C LEU A 339 22.46 7.94 -17.00
N PRO A 340 23.13 8.70 -16.10
CA PRO A 340 22.44 9.63 -15.20
C PRO A 340 21.56 10.64 -15.94
N ARG A 341 22.04 11.16 -17.09
CA ARG A 341 21.25 12.07 -17.94
C ARG A 341 20.02 11.37 -18.50
N SER A 342 20.16 10.15 -19.01
CA SER A 342 19.02 9.37 -19.51
C SER A 342 18.01 8.99 -18.41
N SER A 343 18.49 8.68 -17.20
CA SER A 343 17.64 8.34 -16.07
C SER A 343 16.80 9.53 -15.62
N MET A 344 17.37 10.74 -15.62
CA MET A 344 16.63 11.97 -15.34
C MET A 344 15.67 12.34 -16.48
N PHE A 345 16.09 12.18 -17.74
CA PHE A 345 15.29 12.61 -18.89
C PHE A 345 14.07 11.70 -19.17
N PHE A 346 14.17 10.41 -18.85
CA PHE A 346 13.10 9.44 -19.09
C PHE A 346 12.40 8.94 -17.81
N ASP A 347 12.71 9.54 -16.67
CA ASP A 347 12.24 9.13 -15.34
C ASP A 347 12.52 7.64 -15.05
N PHE A 348 13.75 7.20 -15.26
CA PHE A 348 14.18 5.85 -14.89
C PHE A 348 14.71 5.79 -13.47
N PHE A 349 14.31 4.75 -12.76
CA PHE A 349 14.79 4.43 -11.42
C PHE A 349 15.74 3.22 -11.49
N ALA A 350 17.04 3.50 -11.59
CA ALA A 350 18.10 2.52 -11.82
C ALA A 350 18.55 1.80 -10.54
N VAL A 351 17.60 1.20 -9.81
CA VAL A 351 17.83 0.39 -8.61
C VAL A 351 17.11 -0.95 -8.78
N SER A 352 17.77 -2.06 -8.44
CA SER A 352 17.22 -3.42 -8.59
C SER A 352 15.90 -3.61 -7.83
N GLY A 353 15.01 -4.45 -8.36
CA GLY A 353 13.70 -4.75 -7.78
C GLY A 353 12.51 -4.52 -8.71
N GLY A 354 12.71 -3.99 -9.92
CA GLY A 354 11.68 -3.89 -10.95
C GLY A 354 11.88 -4.94 -12.03
N ILE A 355 10.85 -5.72 -12.36
CA ILE A 355 10.90 -6.80 -13.36
C ILE A 355 9.66 -6.72 -14.27
N PRO A 356 9.81 -6.76 -15.60
CA PRO A 356 8.68 -6.89 -16.51
C PRO A 356 8.03 -8.28 -16.34
N ILE A 357 6.70 -8.33 -16.33
CA ILE A 357 5.95 -9.58 -16.25
C ILE A 357 5.72 -10.07 -17.68
N VAL A 358 6.52 -11.04 -18.11
CA VAL A 358 6.43 -11.63 -19.44
C VAL A 358 6.03 -13.10 -19.31
N VAL A 359 4.83 -13.45 -19.79
CA VAL A 359 4.27 -14.79 -19.74
C VAL A 359 4.09 -15.29 -21.17
N ASP A 360 4.63 -16.46 -21.49
CA ASP A 360 4.58 -17.05 -22.84
C ASP A 360 5.01 -16.08 -23.96
N GLY A 361 6.02 -15.26 -23.68
CA GLY A 361 6.56 -14.25 -24.60
C GLY A 361 5.74 -12.96 -24.70
N GLN A 362 4.62 -12.85 -23.98
CA GLN A 362 3.79 -11.64 -23.95
C GLN A 362 4.01 -10.85 -22.66
N MET A 363 4.33 -9.56 -22.79
CA MET A 363 4.45 -8.66 -21.64
C MET A 363 3.06 -8.23 -21.18
N ILE A 364 2.68 -8.66 -19.97
CA ILE A 364 1.37 -8.42 -19.39
C ILE A 364 1.37 -7.36 -18.28
N GLY A 365 2.54 -6.83 -17.94
CA GLY A 365 2.72 -5.80 -16.93
C GLY A 365 4.16 -5.69 -16.41
N ALA A 366 4.31 -5.09 -15.24
CA ALA A 366 5.56 -5.04 -14.49
C ALA A 366 5.31 -5.10 -12.98
N VAL A 367 6.25 -5.67 -12.23
CA VAL A 367 6.28 -5.63 -10.77
C VAL A 367 7.49 -4.84 -10.30
N GLY A 368 7.33 -4.09 -9.22
CA GLY A 368 8.40 -3.39 -8.52
C GLY A 368 8.32 -3.67 -7.03
N VAL A 369 9.47 -3.93 -6.41
CA VAL A 369 9.62 -4.16 -4.97
C VAL A 369 10.60 -3.15 -4.40
N GLY A 370 10.27 -2.57 -3.25
CA GLY A 370 11.05 -1.56 -2.57
C GLY A 370 11.15 -1.81 -1.06
N GLY A 371 12.20 -1.26 -0.46
CA GLY A 371 12.40 -1.26 0.99
C GLY A 371 13.24 -2.41 1.53
N GLY A 372 14.01 -3.09 0.69
CA GLY A 372 15.08 -3.98 1.12
C GLY A 372 14.58 -5.34 1.60
N ALA A 373 13.61 -5.93 0.91
CA ALA A 373 12.94 -7.20 1.22
C ALA A 373 13.94 -8.29 1.65
N GLY A 374 14.28 -8.39 2.94
CA GLY A 374 15.27 -9.33 3.46
C GLY A 374 16.65 -9.28 2.78
N GLY A 375 17.05 -8.14 2.22
CA GLY A 375 18.32 -7.97 1.49
C GLY A 375 18.27 -8.22 -0.03
N GLY A 376 17.09 -8.34 -0.64
CA GLY A 376 16.99 -8.48 -2.11
C GLY A 376 15.60 -8.26 -2.71
N ASP A 377 15.23 -7.00 -3.00
CA ASP A 377 13.97 -6.62 -3.66
C ASP A 377 13.71 -7.41 -4.96
N GLU A 378 14.76 -7.63 -5.77
CA GLU A 378 14.63 -8.34 -7.04
C GLU A 378 14.37 -9.84 -6.88
N ASN A 379 14.95 -10.47 -5.86
CA ASN A 379 14.69 -11.87 -5.56
C ASN A 379 13.24 -12.08 -5.09
N CYS A 380 12.72 -11.15 -4.29
CA CYS A 380 11.31 -11.15 -3.88
C CYS A 380 10.37 -11.16 -5.07
N ALA A 381 10.63 -10.29 -6.07
CA ALA A 381 9.87 -10.25 -7.31
C ALA A 381 10.03 -11.55 -8.13
N ILE A 382 11.24 -12.11 -8.24
CA ILE A 382 11.52 -13.36 -8.96
C ILE A 382 10.75 -14.52 -8.34
N GLU A 383 10.78 -14.69 -7.02
CA GLU A 383 10.06 -15.77 -6.33
C GLU A 383 8.54 -15.62 -6.50
N GLY A 384 8.02 -14.39 -6.38
CA GLY A 384 6.61 -14.10 -6.62
C GLY A 384 6.15 -14.44 -8.04
N LEU A 385 6.95 -14.08 -9.05
CA LEU A 385 6.68 -14.40 -10.45
C LEU A 385 6.76 -15.91 -10.71
N ARG A 386 7.83 -16.57 -10.23
CA ARG A 386 8.04 -18.01 -10.38
C ARG A 386 6.90 -18.82 -9.77
N ALA A 387 6.49 -18.51 -8.55
CA ALA A 387 5.39 -19.22 -7.91
C ALA A 387 4.03 -18.98 -8.60
N THR A 388 3.86 -17.81 -9.23
CA THR A 388 2.61 -17.44 -9.89
C THR A 388 2.44 -18.12 -11.24
N PHE A 389 3.50 -18.13 -12.06
CA PHE A 389 3.43 -18.54 -13.47
C PHE A 389 4.33 -19.74 -13.82
N ALA A 390 5.10 -20.27 -12.87
CA ALA A 390 5.97 -21.44 -13.05
C ALA A 390 6.93 -21.31 -14.23
N GLU A 391 6.95 -22.27 -15.16
CA GLU A 391 7.80 -22.29 -16.35
C GLU A 391 7.37 -21.29 -17.44
N HIS A 392 6.15 -20.74 -17.36
CA HIS A 392 5.60 -19.85 -18.37
C HIS A 392 6.12 -18.40 -18.26
N VAL A 393 6.77 -18.04 -17.15
CA VAL A 393 7.32 -16.68 -16.95
C VAL A 393 8.78 -16.58 -17.31
N THR A 394 9.13 -15.53 -18.05
CA THR A 394 10.52 -15.17 -18.32
C THR A 394 11.11 -14.47 -17.08
N LEU A 395 12.18 -15.05 -16.53
CA LEU A 395 12.90 -14.50 -15.39
C LEU A 395 14.31 -14.07 -15.78
N PRO A 396 14.88 -13.03 -15.14
CA PRO A 396 16.26 -12.61 -15.41
C PRO A 396 17.26 -13.70 -15.05
N VAL A 397 18.28 -13.85 -15.90
CA VAL A 397 19.43 -14.74 -15.68
C VAL A 397 20.65 -13.88 -15.38
N TYR A 398 21.28 -14.11 -14.23
CA TYR A 398 22.49 -13.40 -13.85
C TYR A 398 23.72 -14.28 -14.14
N PRO A 399 24.74 -13.74 -14.83
CA PRO A 399 25.98 -14.48 -15.01
C PRO A 399 26.66 -14.73 -13.65
N ALA A 400 27.32 -15.87 -13.52
CA ALA A 400 28.12 -16.19 -12.33
C ALA A 400 29.15 -15.08 -12.10
N ALA A 401 29.34 -14.67 -10.85
CA ALA A 401 30.41 -13.75 -10.51
C ALA A 401 31.73 -14.36 -10.98
N ALA A 402 32.48 -13.64 -11.81
CA ALA A 402 33.81 -14.07 -12.22
C ALA A 402 34.64 -14.27 -10.94
N GLY A 403 35.01 -15.52 -10.65
CA GLY A 403 35.81 -15.84 -9.48
C GLY A 403 37.06 -14.95 -9.45
N SER A 404 37.41 -14.45 -8.28
CA SER A 404 38.61 -13.65 -8.05
C SER A 404 39.86 -14.50 -8.33
N GLY A 405 40.20 -14.68 -9.61
CA GLY A 405 41.46 -15.23 -10.05
C GLY A 405 42.55 -14.22 -9.74
N ARG A 406 43.09 -14.28 -8.52
CA ARG A 406 44.45 -13.80 -8.28
C ARG A 406 45.36 -14.65 -9.14
N ALA A 407 45.87 -14.06 -10.22
CA ALA A 407 47.06 -14.56 -10.88
C ALA A 407 48.21 -14.44 -9.86
N ASN A 408 48.83 -15.58 -9.53
CA ASN A 408 50.06 -15.65 -8.75
C ASN A 408 51.23 -15.06 -9.51
#